data_AF-A0A0F0GGS8-F1
#
_entry.id   AF-A0A0F0GGS8-F1
#
_cell.length_a   1.000
_cell.length_b   1.000
_cell.length_c   1.000
_cell.angle_alpha   90.00
_cell.angle_beta   90.00
_cell.angle_gamma   90.00
#
_symmetry.space_group_name_H-M   'P 1'
#
loop_
_entity.id
_entity.type
_entity.pdbx_description
1 polymer ?
#
loop_
_entity_poly.entity_id
_entity_poly.type
_entity_poly.pdbx_seq_one_letter_code
_entity_poly.pdbx_strand_id
1 'polypeptide(L)'
;TPQAGRVPLLSTVTGELVDGSGMDAEYWYTNLRTTVEFADATAELLRNHGVGTFVEVSAHPVLVMAVQESIEAAGREAVTVGTLRR
;
A
#
# COMPACT_ATOMS: atom_id res chain seq x y z
N THR A 1 -21.71 8.33 -5.79
CA THR A 1 -20.39 8.95 -5.57
C THR A 1 -19.62 8.10 -4.58
N PRO A 2 -18.26 8.15 -4.57
CA PRO A 2 -17.46 7.44 -3.57
C PRO A 2 -17.84 7.89 -2.15
N GLN A 3 -17.60 7.03 -1.17
CA GLN A 3 -17.94 7.25 0.23
C GLN A 3 -16.75 6.87 1.11
N ALA A 4 -16.71 7.42 2.32
CA ALA A 4 -15.67 7.06 3.29
C ALA A 4 -15.76 5.56 3.64
N GLY A 5 -14.62 4.87 3.50
CA GLY A 5 -14.41 3.51 3.97
C GLY A 5 -14.18 3.45 5.47
N ARG A 6 -14.21 2.23 6.02
CA ARG A 6 -13.98 1.98 7.45
C ARG A 6 -12.51 1.73 7.79
N VAL A 7 -11.68 1.45 6.79
CA VAL A 7 -10.26 1.13 6.94
C VAL A 7 -9.48 2.26 6.28
N PRO A 8 -8.48 2.84 6.98
CA PRO A 8 -7.59 3.83 6.37
C PRO A 8 -6.88 3.24 5.15
N LEU A 9 -6.76 4.02 4.08
CA LEU A 9 -6.09 3.61 2.86
C LEU A 9 -4.92 4.56 2.60
N LEU A 10 -3.69 4.06 2.51
CA LEU A 10 -2.58 4.86 2.00
C LEU A 10 -2.56 4.76 0.47
N SER A 11 -2.76 5.89 -0.22
CA SER A 11 -2.76 5.90 -1.68
C SER A 11 -1.33 5.90 -2.22
N THR A 12 -1.03 4.97 -3.13
CA THR A 12 0.24 4.96 -3.88
C THR A 12 0.28 6.03 -4.99
N VAL A 13 -0.77 6.82 -5.15
CA VAL A 13 -0.83 7.93 -6.12
C VAL A 13 -0.50 9.25 -5.43
N THR A 14 -1.05 9.47 -4.24
CA THR A 14 -0.86 10.73 -3.50
C THR A 14 0.19 10.62 -2.39
N GLY A 15 0.52 9.41 -1.94
CA GLY A 15 1.40 9.18 -0.79
C GLY A 15 0.74 9.44 0.57
N GLU A 16 -0.58 9.66 0.60
CA GLU A 16 -1.30 10.07 1.81
C GLU A 16 -2.33 9.03 2.28
N LEU A 17 -2.64 9.07 3.58
CA LEU A 17 -3.79 8.36 4.14
C LEU A 17 -5.07 9.06 3.73
N VAL A 18 -5.95 8.34 3.05
CA VAL A 18 -7.26 8.78 2.59
C VAL A 18 -8.36 7.88 3.15
N ASP A 19 -9.57 8.42 3.25
CA ASP A 19 -10.77 7.68 3.65
C ASP A 19 -11.52 7.07 2.46
N GLY A 20 -11.10 7.35 1.23
CA GLY A 20 -11.72 6.85 0.00
C GLY A 20 -12.91 7.67 -0.52
N SER A 21 -13.37 8.70 0.20
CA SER A 21 -14.45 9.58 -0.27
C SER A 21 -14.07 10.41 -1.50
N GLY A 22 -12.78 10.67 -1.71
CA GLY A 22 -12.22 11.36 -2.87
C GLY A 22 -11.81 10.47 -4.05
N MET A 23 -12.03 9.15 -3.99
CA MET A 23 -11.64 8.21 -5.06
C MET A 23 -12.67 8.17 -6.21
N ASP A 24 -12.87 9.31 -6.86
CA ASP A 24 -13.78 9.47 -7.99
C ASP A 24 -13.16 9.08 -9.34
N ALA A 25 -13.85 9.39 -10.44
CA ALA A 25 -13.38 9.04 -11.77
C ALA A 25 -12.03 9.68 -12.13
N GLU A 26 -11.74 10.90 -11.65
CA GLU A 26 -10.48 11.59 -11.89
C GLU A 26 -9.34 10.93 -11.12
N TYR A 27 -9.59 10.53 -9.87
CA TYR A 27 -8.62 9.74 -9.10
C TYR A 27 -8.26 8.44 -9.83
N TRP A 28 -9.25 7.68 -10.32
CA TRP A 28 -8.99 6.41 -11.01
C TRP A 28 -8.29 6.61 -12.35
N TYR A 29 -8.62 7.68 -13.09
CA TYR A 29 -7.86 8.05 -14.29
C TYR A 29 -6.40 8.36 -13.95
N THR A 30 -6.16 9.13 -12.90
CA THR A 30 -4.81 9.49 -12.44
C THR A 30 -4.02 8.27 -11.98
N ASN A 31 -4.65 7.36 -11.22
CA ASN A 31 -4.04 6.11 -10.80
C ASN A 31 -3.57 5.26 -11.99
N LEU A 32 -4.34 5.23 -13.07
CA LEU A 32 -3.97 4.51 -14.29
C LEU A 32 -2.83 5.20 -15.06
N ARG A 33 -2.75 6.54 -14.98
CA ARG A 33 -1.88 7.35 -15.85
C ARG A 33 -0.57 7.81 -15.20
N THR A 34 -0.46 7.70 -13.89
CA THR A 34 0.68 8.14 -13.09
C THR A 34 1.42 6.92 -12.53
N THR A 35 2.69 7.11 -12.15
CA THR A 35 3.49 6.09 -11.46
C THR A 35 2.79 5.60 -10.19
N VAL A 36 2.87 4.30 -9.95
CA VAL A 36 2.44 3.69 -8.69
C VAL A 36 3.64 3.73 -7.73
N GLU A 37 3.64 4.67 -6.78
CA GLU A 37 4.72 4.88 -5.82
C GLU A 37 4.62 3.87 -4.65
N PHE A 38 4.70 2.57 -4.97
CA PHE A 38 4.49 1.49 -3.99
C PHE A 38 5.57 1.44 -2.90
N ALA A 39 6.83 1.64 -3.26
CA ALA A 39 7.95 1.61 -2.32
C ALA A 39 7.89 2.76 -1.32
N ASP A 40 7.53 3.95 -1.78
CA ASP A 40 7.35 5.12 -0.90
C ASP A 40 6.16 4.91 0.03
N ALA A 41 5.06 4.36 -0.48
CA ALA A 41 3.89 4.02 0.32
C ALA A 41 4.20 3.00 1.44
N THR A 42 4.92 1.93 1.14
CA THR A 42 5.33 0.94 2.16
C THR A 42 6.31 1.54 3.16
N ALA A 43 7.25 2.38 2.71
CA ALA A 43 8.17 3.10 3.59
C ALA A 43 7.44 4.07 4.53
N GLU A 44 6.42 4.78 4.05
CA GLU A 44 5.59 5.69 4.86
C GLU A 44 4.85 4.91 5.96
N LEU A 45 4.21 3.78 5.60
CA LEU A 45 3.53 2.90 6.55
C LEU A 45 4.49 2.38 7.63
N LEU A 46 5.70 2.00 7.25
CA LEU A 46 6.72 1.52 8.18
C LEU A 46 7.18 2.64 9.11
N ARG A 47 7.63 3.77 8.56
CA ARG A 47 8.32 4.83 9.30
C ARG A 47 7.37 5.64 10.18
N ASN A 48 6.22 6.05 9.64
CA ASN A 48 5.37 7.05 10.26
C ASN A 48 4.07 6.48 10.83
N HIS A 49 3.64 5.31 10.36
CA HIS A 49 2.42 4.66 10.86
C HIS A 49 2.68 3.39 11.68
N GLY A 50 3.94 2.97 11.80
CA GLY A 50 4.34 1.86 12.68
C GLY A 50 3.76 0.50 12.27
N VAL A 51 3.40 0.31 10.99
CA VAL A 51 2.87 -0.97 10.50
C VAL A 51 3.94 -2.06 10.63
N GLY A 52 3.62 -3.12 11.37
CA GLY A 52 4.52 -4.25 11.62
C GLY A 52 4.18 -5.54 10.86
N THR A 53 3.07 -5.56 10.11
CA THR A 53 2.61 -6.75 9.41
C THR A 53 1.96 -6.37 8.09
N PHE A 54 2.44 -6.97 7.01
CA PHE A 54 1.91 -6.81 5.66
C PHE A 54 1.36 -8.14 5.17
N VAL A 55 0.18 -8.11 4.56
CA VAL A 55 -0.47 -9.29 4.01
C VAL A 55 -0.77 -9.02 2.53
N GLU A 56 -0.14 -9.77 1.64
CA GLU A 56 -0.43 -9.72 0.22
C GLU A 56 -1.68 -10.56 -0.10
N VAL A 57 -2.74 -9.88 -0.53
CA VAL A 57 -4.03 -10.48 -0.89
C VAL A 57 -4.07 -10.71 -2.39
N SER A 58 -3.53 -11.85 -2.84
CA SER A 58 -3.42 -12.22 -4.25
C SER A 58 -3.42 -13.75 -4.40
N ALA A 59 -3.76 -14.25 -5.60
CA ALA A 59 -3.70 -15.69 -5.90
C ALA A 59 -2.25 -16.22 -5.98
N HIS A 60 -1.31 -15.35 -6.32
CA HIS A 60 0.11 -15.66 -6.40
C HIS A 60 0.93 -14.46 -5.89
N PRO A 61 1.77 -14.65 -4.85
CA PRO A 61 2.45 -13.54 -4.21
C PRO A 61 3.57 -12.99 -5.10
N VAL A 62 3.48 -11.71 -5.46
CA VAL A 62 4.45 -11.00 -6.30
C VAL A 62 5.03 -9.75 -5.64
N LEU A 63 4.40 -9.26 -4.55
CA LEU A 63 4.80 -8.04 -3.84
C LEU A 63 5.57 -8.33 -2.54
N VAL A 64 5.52 -9.56 -2.02
CA VAL A 64 6.24 -9.97 -0.80
C VAL A 64 7.71 -9.51 -0.81
N MET A 65 8.43 -9.71 -1.91
CA MET A 65 9.83 -9.30 -2.03
C MET A 65 10.01 -7.78 -1.95
N ALA A 66 9.19 -6.99 -2.64
CA ALA A 66 9.27 -5.53 -2.61
C ALA A 66 8.96 -4.95 -1.22
N VAL A 67 8.01 -5.57 -0.50
CA VAL A 67 7.71 -5.20 0.88
C VAL A 67 8.89 -5.56 1.80
N GLN A 68 9.50 -6.73 1.61
CA GLN A 68 10.68 -7.15 2.39
C GLN A 68 11.85 -6.17 2.22
N GLU A 69 12.13 -5.73 0.99
CA GLU A 69 13.14 -4.70 0.70
C GLU A 69 12.83 -3.37 1.41
N SER A 70 11.56 -2.99 1.46
CA SER A 70 11.12 -1.78 2.18
C SER A 70 11.33 -1.90 3.69
N ILE A 71 11.05 -3.07 4.28
CA ILE A 71 11.27 -3.37 5.70
C ILE A 71 12.76 -3.24 6.04
N GLU A 72 13.62 -3.86 5.22
CA GLU A 72 15.07 -3.82 5.37
C GLU A 72 15.61 -2.38 5.24
N ALA A 73 15.18 -1.64 4.22
CA ALA A 73 15.57 -0.24 4.03
C ALA A 73 15.07 0.70 5.15
N ALA A 74 13.98 0.35 5.81
CA ALA A 74 13.47 1.08 6.96
C ALA A 74 14.21 0.74 8.27
N GLY A 75 14.99 -0.35 8.32
CA GLY A 75 15.63 -0.83 9.53
C GLY A 75 14.63 -1.22 10.62
N ARG A 76 13.46 -1.74 10.22
CA ARG A 76 12.34 -2.06 11.13
C ARG A 76 12.16 -3.56 11.29
N GLU A 77 11.69 -3.96 12.47
CA GLU A 77 11.18 -5.31 12.70
C GLU A 77 9.71 -5.36 12.22
N ALA A 78 9.48 -6.00 11.09
CA ALA A 78 8.17 -6.21 10.49
C ALA A 78 8.15 -7.49 9.65
N VAL A 79 6.96 -7.99 9.33
CA VAL A 79 6.79 -9.23 8.55
C VAL A 79 5.88 -9.00 7.35
N THR A 80 6.11 -9.79 6.29
CA THR A 80 5.25 -9.82 5.10
C THR A 80 4.90 -11.26 4.74
N VAL A 81 3.63 -11.51 4.40
CA VAL A 81 3.12 -12.84 4.05
C VAL A 81 2.14 -12.78 2.87
N GLY A 82 2.17 -13.77 1.99
CA GLY A 82 1.14 -13.97 0.97
C GLY A 82 -0.02 -14.82 1.50
N THR A 83 -1.25 -14.47 1.13
CA THR A 83 -2.45 -15.25 1.49
C THR A 83 -2.54 -16.60 0.78
N LEU A 84 -2.10 -16.66 -0.48
CA LEU A 84 -2.10 -17.87 -1.31
C LEU A 84 -0.71 -18.11 -1.90
N ARG A 85 -0.53 -19.29 -2.49
CA ARG A 85 0.65 -19.69 -3.26
C ARG A 85 0.15 -20.44 -4.50
N ARG A 86 0.92 -20.37 -5.59
CA ARG A 86 0.59 -21.06 -6.85
C ARG A 86 0.68 -22.58 -6.69
#